data_AF-A7RSW0-F1
#
_entry.id   AF-A7RSW0-F1
#
_cell.length_a   1.000
_cell.length_b   1.000
_cell.length_c   1.000
_cell.angle_alpha   90.00
_cell.angle_beta   90.00
_cell.angle_gamma   90.00
#
_symmetry.space_group_name_H-M   'P 1'
#
loop_
_entity.id
_entity.type
_entity.pdbx_description
1 polymer ?
#
loop_
_entity_poly.entity_id
_entity_poly.type
_entity_poly.pdbx_seq_one_letter_code
_entity_poly.pdbx_strand_id
1 'polypeptide(L)' 'GFTPLHIAVVYGHWEIVKLLLDEGADVEAQTKNGYQPLHLAAQYGHKIIIEILLQRGAPPDALTSVSKLR' A
#
# COMPACT_ATOMS: atom_id res chain seq x y z
N GLY A 1 1.26 3.19 11.55
CA GLY A 1 0.82 1.89 12.10
C GLY A 1 0.13 1.09 11.00
N PHE A 2 -0.53 -0.03 11.27
CA PHE A 2 -1.38 -0.66 10.24
C PHE A 2 -2.71 0.10 10.15
N THR A 3 -3.11 0.44 8.93
CA THR A 3 -4.45 0.98 8.60
C THR A 3 -5.29 -0.13 7.99
N PRO A 4 -6.64 0.01 7.89
CA PRO A 4 -7.47 -0.95 7.19
C PRO A 4 -6.98 -1.24 5.76
N LEU A 5 -6.45 -0.22 5.07
CA LEU A 5 -5.87 -0.38 3.73
C LEU A 5 -4.67 -1.33 3.74
N HIS A 6 -3.75 -1.20 4.69
CA HIS A 6 -2.62 -2.13 4.81
C HIS A 6 -3.08 -3.58 5.02
N ILE A 7 -4.10 -3.78 5.87
CA ILE A 7 -4.62 -5.12 6.16
C ILE A 7 -5.28 -5.73 4.92
N ALA A 8 -6.13 -4.98 4.22
CA ALA A 8 -6.76 -5.44 2.98
C ALA A 8 -5.72 -5.80 1.90
N VAL A 9 -4.65 -5.01 1.81
CA VAL A 9 -3.54 -5.29 0.90
C VAL A 9 -2.83 -6.60 1.27
N VAL A 10 -2.43 -6.79 2.53
CA VAL A 10 -1.72 -8.01 2.97
C VAL A 10 -2.51 -9.27 2.60
N TYR A 11 -3.83 -9.26 2.83
CA TYR A 11 -4.70 -10.40 2.55
C TYR A 11 -5.20 -10.50 1.11
N GLY A 12 -4.79 -9.59 0.21
CA GLY A 12 -5.16 -9.67 -1.21
C GLY A 12 -6.60 -9.30 -1.52
N HIS A 13 -7.30 -8.59 -0.62
CA HIS A 13 -8.71 -8.23 -0.78
C HIS A 13 -8.89 -6.99 -1.66
N TRP A 14 -8.69 -7.15 -2.97
CA TRP A 14 -8.66 -6.03 -3.93
C TRP A 14 -9.95 -5.20 -3.97
N GLU A 15 -11.13 -5.82 -3.78
CA GLU A 15 -12.41 -5.09 -3.72
C GLU A 15 -12.47 -4.15 -2.51
N ILE A 16 -11.95 -4.60 -1.37
CA ILE A 16 -11.86 -3.80 -0.14
C ILE A 16 -10.82 -2.69 -0.30
N VAL A 17 -9.67 -2.98 -0.94
CA VAL A 17 -8.67 -1.96 -1.28
C VAL A 17 -9.30 -0.85 -2.11
N LYS A 18 -10.04 -1.20 -3.16
CA LYS A 18 -10.72 -0.22 -4.03
C LYS A 18 -11.71 0.61 -3.24
N LEU A 19 -12.57 -0.02 -2.44
CA LEU A 19 -13.56 0.66 -1.59
C LEU A 19 -12.89 1.67 -0.64
N LEU A 20 -11.84 1.26 0.06
CA LEU A 20 -11.16 2.14 1.01
C LEU A 20 -10.52 3.35 0.31
N LEU A 21 -9.93 3.15 -0.88
CA LEU A 21 -9.35 4.24 -1.66
C LEU A 21 -10.43 5.18 -2.24
N ASP A 22 -11.63 4.66 -2.56
CA ASP A 22 -12.78 5.47 -2.97
C ASP A 22 -13.29 6.35 -1.83
N GLU A 23 -13.22 5.87 -0.58
CA GLU A 23 -13.54 6.63 0.64
C GLU A 23 -12.40 7.54 1.13
N GLY A 24 -11.36 7.74 0.31
CA GLY A 24 -10.27 8.68 0.61
C GLY A 24 -9.21 8.15 1.56
N ALA A 25 -9.06 6.82 1.69
CA ALA A 25 -7.90 6.25 2.39
C ALA A 25 -6.59 6.72 1.74
N ASP A 26 -5.63 7.12 2.57
CA ASP A 26 -4.31 7.55 2.13
C ASP A 26 -3.54 6.38 1.49
N VAL A 27 -3.31 6.48 0.18
CA VAL A 27 -2.59 5.50 -0.64
C VAL A 27 -1.11 5.39 -0.26
N GLU A 28 -0.56 6.43 0.38
CA GLU A 28 0.83 6.53 0.81
C GLU A 28 1.01 6.28 2.32
N ALA A 29 -0.06 5.91 3.03
CA ALA A 29 -0.04 5.72 4.47
C ALA A 29 1.11 4.80 4.89
N GLN A 30 1.88 5.19 5.91
CA GLN A 30 3.05 4.43 6.34
C GLN A 30 2.81 3.60 7.61
N THR A 31 3.25 2.35 7.58
CA THR A 31 3.45 1.55 8.79
C THR A 31 4.57 2.11 9.66
N LYS A 32 4.74 1.57 10.89
CA LYS A 32 5.85 1.98 11.78
C LYS A 32 7.24 1.71 11.16
N ASN A 33 7.32 0.78 10.22
CA ASN A 33 8.56 0.41 9.53
C ASN A 33 8.71 1.15 8.18
N GLY A 34 7.81 2.08 7.86
CA GLY A 34 7.85 2.86 6.63
C GLY A 34 7.33 2.15 5.39
N TYR A 35 6.70 0.97 5.53
CA TYR A 35 6.00 0.35 4.40
C TYR A 35 4.71 1.09 4.08
N GLN A 36 4.52 1.41 2.81
CA GLN A 36 3.25 1.85 2.22
C GLN A 36 2.45 0.66 1.68
N PRO A 37 1.14 0.81 1.40
CA PRO A 37 0.33 -0.19 0.70
C PRO A 37 1.03 -0.84 -0.49
N LEU A 38 1.69 -0.06 -1.36
CA LEU A 38 2.34 -0.60 -2.57
C LEU A 38 3.49 -1.58 -2.24
N HIS A 39 4.24 -1.32 -1.17
CA HIS A 39 5.31 -2.21 -0.72
C HIS A 39 4.75 -3.57 -0.29
N LEU A 40 3.65 -3.57 0.46
CA LEU A 40 3.00 -4.80 0.92
C LEU A 40 2.41 -5.56 -0.27
N ALA A 41 1.74 -4.87 -1.20
CA ALA A 41 1.20 -5.50 -2.40
C ALA A 41 2.29 -6.19 -3.23
N ALA A 42 3.44 -5.54 -3.40
CA ALA A 42 4.61 -6.10 -4.09
C ALA A 42 5.23 -7.28 -3.32
N GLN A 43 5.39 -7.16 -1.99
CA GLN A 43 5.94 -8.22 -1.14
C GLN A 43 5.15 -9.52 -1.23
N TYR A 44 3.81 -9.43 -1.32
CA TYR A 44 2.91 -10.59 -1.37
C TYR A 44 2.48 -10.97 -2.79
N GLY A 45 2.92 -10.26 -3.82
CA GLY A 45 2.64 -10.60 -5.23
C GLY A 45 1.23 -10.27 -5.72
N HIS A 46 0.53 -9.33 -5.08
CA HIS A 46 -0.86 -8.99 -5.41
C HIS A 46 -0.97 -8.06 -6.62
N LYS A 47 -0.76 -8.59 -7.83
CA LYS A 47 -0.73 -7.83 -9.08
C LYS A 47 -1.91 -6.87 -9.27
N ILE A 48 -3.15 -7.33 -9.04
CA ILE A 48 -4.36 -6.50 -9.19
C ILE A 48 -4.32 -5.30 -8.22
N ILE A 49 -3.84 -5.52 -7.00
CA ILE A 49 -3.73 -4.46 -5.99
C ILE A 49 -2.63 -3.47 -6.37
N ILE A 50 -1.51 -3.93 -6.92
CA ILE A 50 -0.46 -3.06 -7.46
C ILE A 50 -1.03 -2.13 -8.53
N GLU A 51 -1.78 -2.68 -9.49
CA GLU A 51 -2.42 -1.88 -10.55
C GLU A 51 -3.39 -0.84 -9.98
N ILE A 52 -4.23 -1.22 -8.99
CA ILE A 52 -5.14 -0.30 -8.31
C ILE A 52 -4.37 0.83 -7.61
N LEU A 53 -3.34 0.50 -6.83
CA LEU A 53 -2.58 1.49 -6.06
C LEU A 53 -1.84 2.46 -6.98
N LEU A 54 -1.24 1.98 -8.07
CA LEU A 54 -0.59 2.84 -9.08
C LEU A 54 -1.59 3.76 -9.77
N GLN A 55 -2.79 3.28 -10.11
CA GLN A 55 -3.87 4.10 -10.66
C GLN A 55 -4.35 5.19 -9.69
N ARG A 56 -4.22 4.96 -8.37
CA ARG A 56 -4.51 5.96 -7.32
C ARG A 56 -3.32 6.85 -6.97
N GLY A 57 -2.24 6.79 -7.74
CA GLY A 57 -1.10 7.69 -7.59
C GLY A 57 -0.05 7.24 -6.57
N ALA A 58 -0.05 5.96 -6.14
CA ALA A 58 1.04 5.44 -5.31
C ALA A 58 2.39 5.58 -6.04
N PRO A 59 3.44 6.12 -5.41
CA PRO A 59 4.75 6.27 -6.03
C PRO A 59 5.43 4.90 -6.20
N PRO A 60 5.81 4.48 -7.43
CA PRO A 60 6.41 3.17 -7.67
C PRO A 60 7.79 3.00 -7.04
N ASP A 61 8.53 4.09 -6.88
CA ASP A 61 9.90 4.13 -6.35
C ASP A 61 9.96 4.60 -4.90
N ALA A 62 8.83 4.52 -4.18
CA ALA A 62 8.79 4.89 -2.77
C ALA A 62 9.81 4.07 -1.97
N LEU A 63 10.62 4.76 -1.17
CA LEU A 63 11.56 4.11 -0.29
C LEU A 63 10.91 3.82 1.06
N THR A 64 11.19 2.62 1.59
CA THR A 64 10.88 2.31 2.97
C THR A 64 11.72 3.18 3.92
N SER A 65 11.16 3.56 5.07
CA SER A 65 11.86 4.41 6.05
C SER A 65 13.14 3.80 6.63
N VAL A 66 13.43 2.51 6.39
CA VAL A 66 14.70 1.87 6.79
C VAL A 66 15.90 2.30 5.94
N SER A 67 15.70 2.86 4.74
CA SER A 67 16.81 3.26 3.87
C SER A 67 17.46 4.60 4.25
N LYS A 68 16.85 5.38 5.16
CA LYS A 68 17.36 6.71 5.58
C LYS A 68 18.48 6.67 6.63
N LEU A 69 18.99 5.49 6.98
CA LEU A 69 20.04 5.31 8.01
C LEU A 69 21.45 5.05 7.44
N ARG A 70 21.78 5.58 6.26
CA ARG A 70 23.16 5.57 5.72
C ARG A 70 23.72 6.97 5.58
#